data_AF-A0A9D9Q729-F1
#
_entry.id   AF-A0A9D9Q729-F1
#
_cell.length_a   1.000
_cell.length_b   1.000
_cell.length_c   1.000
_cell.angle_alpha   90.00
_cell.angle_beta   90.00
_cell.angle_gamma   90.00
#
_symmetry.space_group_name_H-M   'P 1'
#
loop_
_entity.id
_entity.type
_entity.pdbx_description
1 polymer ?
#
loop_
_entity_poly.entity_id
_entity_poly.type
_entity_poly.pdbx_seq_one_letter_code
_entity_poly.pdbx_strand_id
1 'polypeptide(L)'
;MLNEANEAAAKLWRKYLQMTEELLKFIKSGDVDIFLELVDQRVAIVDKMKELPEHTFRETEEFRELVKKIKPMDMEIMYKARTWLNKSRQQSSAVKAYDLTSAFGQGSIVNRKY
;
A
#
# COMPACT_ATOMS: atom_id res chain seq x y z
N MET A 1 -8.12 6.73 25.63
CA MET A 1 -9.00 6.14 24.60
C MET A 1 -8.85 6.79 23.23
N LEU A 2 -9.36 8.00 22.93
CA LEU A 2 -9.25 8.57 21.56
C LEU A 2 -7.79 8.90 21.16
N ASN A 3 -6.96 9.34 22.11
CA ASN A 3 -5.56 9.68 21.84
C ASN A 3 -4.71 8.43 21.49
N GLU A 4 -4.91 7.33 22.21
CA GLU A 4 -4.22 6.06 21.93
C GLU A 4 -4.60 5.49 20.56
N ALA A 5 -5.87 5.59 20.18
CA ALA A 5 -6.35 5.20 18.85
C ALA A 5 -5.72 6.06 17.74
N ASN A 6 -5.60 7.38 17.97
CA ASN A 6 -4.92 8.30 17.05
C ASN A 6 -3.42 8.00 16.91
N GLU A 7 -2.72 7.70 18.01
CA GLU A 7 -1.31 7.33 17.98
C GLU A 7 -1.09 5.98 17.26
N ALA A 8 -1.96 5.00 17.51
CA ALA A 8 -1.94 3.72 16.81
C ALA A 8 -2.19 3.90 15.31
N ALA A 9 -3.16 4.73 14.92
CA ALA A 9 -3.42 5.09 13.54
C ALA A 9 -2.18 5.76 12.90
N ALA A 10 -1.59 6.76 13.55
CA ALA A 10 -0.41 7.45 13.07
C ALA A 10 0.76 6.49 12.81
N LYS A 11 1.02 5.57 13.76
CA LYS A 11 2.07 4.56 13.64
C LYS A 11 1.85 3.64 12.44
N LEU A 12 0.62 3.18 12.22
CA LEU A 12 0.28 2.33 11.09
C LEU A 12 0.44 3.09 9.76
N TRP A 13 0.02 4.35 9.69
CA TRP A 13 0.17 5.17 8.48
C TRP A 13 1.63 5.48 8.14
N ARG A 14 2.47 5.75 9.13
CA ARG A 14 3.93 5.89 8.91
C ARG A 14 4.54 4.57 8.42
N LYS A 15 4.12 3.43 8.97
CA LYS A 15 4.58 2.12 8.50
C LYS A 15 4.12 1.84 7.07
N TYR A 16 2.89 2.23 6.72
CA TYR A 16 2.39 2.11 5.34
C TYR A 16 3.21 2.95 4.36
N LEU A 17 3.60 4.17 4.73
CA LEU A 17 4.51 4.99 3.93
C LEU A 17 5.84 4.28 3.72
N GLN A 18 6.47 3.79 4.78
CA GLN A 18 7.74 3.05 4.68
C GLN A 18 7.63 1.84 3.75
N MET A 19 6.58 1.02 3.88
CA MET A 19 6.36 -0.12 2.97
C MET A 19 6.14 0.33 1.53
N THR A 20 5.50 1.47 1.32
CA THR A 20 5.28 2.04 -0.03
C THR A 20 6.60 2.49 -0.65
N GLU A 21 7.51 3.09 0.13
CA GLU A 21 8.86 3.45 -0.33
C GLU A 21 9.67 2.20 -0.71
N GLU A 22 9.61 1.14 0.10
CA GLU A 22 10.28 -0.12 -0.20
C GLU A 22 9.71 -0.81 -1.44
N LEU A 23 8.38 -0.90 -1.56
CA LEU A 23 7.73 -1.43 -2.76
C LEU A 23 8.19 -0.70 -4.03
N LEU A 24 8.31 0.63 -3.96
CA LEU A 24 8.79 1.42 -5.09
C LEU A 24 10.25 1.11 -5.45
N LYS A 25 11.09 0.81 -4.47
CA LYS A 25 12.48 0.39 -4.69
C LYS A 25 12.54 -0.98 -5.39
N PHE A 26 11.82 -1.97 -4.89
CA PHE A 26 11.91 -3.34 -5.41
C PHE A 26 11.23 -3.49 -6.79
N ILE A 27 10.13 -2.78 -7.03
CA ILE A 27 9.53 -2.77 -8.37
C ILE A 27 10.42 -2.07 -9.40
N LYS A 28 11.29 -1.14 -8.98
CA LYS A 28 12.29 -0.50 -9.85
C LYS A 28 13.50 -1.40 -10.10
N SER A 29 13.93 -2.19 -9.11
CA SER A 29 15.03 -3.15 -9.28
C SER A 29 14.62 -4.41 -10.06
N GLY A 30 13.31 -4.67 -10.20
CA GLY A 30 12.80 -5.87 -10.87
C GLY A 30 12.86 -7.13 -10.00
N ASP A 31 13.07 -6.97 -8.70
CA ASP A 31 13.06 -8.06 -7.73
C ASP A 31 11.61 -8.37 -7.32
N VAL A 32 10.99 -9.27 -8.09
CA VAL A 32 9.57 -9.55 -8.01
C VAL A 32 9.22 -10.29 -6.73
N ASP A 33 10.02 -11.27 -6.32
CA ASP A 33 9.69 -12.12 -5.18
C ASP A 33 9.60 -11.26 -3.90
N ILE A 34 10.60 -10.39 -3.68
CA ILE A 34 10.59 -9.44 -2.55
C ILE A 34 9.45 -8.42 -2.69
N PHE A 35 9.18 -7.94 -3.91
CA PHE A 35 8.06 -7.04 -4.14
C PHE A 35 6.72 -7.66 -3.72
N LEU A 36 6.48 -8.93 -4.08
CA LEU A 36 5.25 -9.64 -3.72
C LEU A 36 5.14 -9.89 -2.20
N GLU A 37 6.24 -10.26 -1.54
CA GLU A 37 6.27 -10.40 -0.08
C GLU A 37 5.94 -9.08 0.63
N LEU A 38 6.48 -7.96 0.14
CA LEU A 38 6.18 -6.63 0.68
C LEU A 38 4.74 -6.21 0.43
N VAL A 39 4.14 -6.63 -0.69
CA VAL A 39 2.73 -6.40 -0.97
C VAL A 39 1.86 -7.08 0.10
N ASP A 40 2.14 -8.35 0.42
CA ASP A 40 1.40 -9.09 1.46
C ASP A 40 1.55 -8.43 2.83
N GLN A 41 2.76 -7.98 3.18
CA GLN A 41 3.00 -7.24 4.43
C GLN A 41 2.21 -5.93 4.49
N ARG A 42 2.10 -5.21 3.36
CA ARG A 42 1.34 -3.96 3.28
C ARG A 42 -0.16 -4.20 3.40
N VAL A 43 -0.69 -5.30 2.85
CA VAL A 43 -2.09 -5.71 3.06
C VAL A 43 -2.37 -5.96 4.54
N ALA A 44 -1.47 -6.66 5.24
CA ALA A 44 -1.63 -6.88 6.69
C ALA A 44 -1.62 -5.58 7.52
N ILE A 45 -0.90 -4.54 7.08
CA ILE A 45 -0.96 -3.20 7.71
C ILE A 45 -2.34 -2.58 7.48
N VAL A 46 -2.86 -2.67 6.25
CA VAL A 46 -4.19 -2.15 5.91
C VAL A 46 -5.28 -2.83 6.74
N ASP A 47 -5.19 -4.13 6.93
CA ASP A 47 -6.19 -4.85 7.74
C ASP A 47 -6.13 -4.40 9.21
N LYS A 48 -4.93 -4.23 9.78
CA LYS A 48 -4.76 -3.62 11.11
C LYS A 48 -5.33 -2.21 11.21
N MET A 49 -5.24 -1.40 10.15
CA MET A 49 -5.87 -0.07 10.12
C MET A 49 -7.40 -0.13 10.16
N LYS A 50 -8.01 -1.15 9.54
CA LYS A 50 -9.48 -1.33 9.54
C LYS A 50 -10.00 -1.82 10.89
N GLU A 51 -9.18 -2.53 11.65
CA GLU A 51 -9.50 -3.04 12.99
C GLU A 51 -9.36 -1.98 14.10
N LEU A 52 -8.81 -0.80 13.78
CA LEU A 52 -8.68 0.27 14.76
C LEU A 52 -10.06 0.76 15.22
N PRO A 53 -10.20 1.10 16.52
CA PRO A 53 -11.39 1.79 16.99
C PRO A 53 -11.49 3.19 16.38
N GLU A 54 -12.66 3.81 16.51
CA GLU A 54 -12.93 5.15 15.99
C GLU A 54 -11.87 6.16 16.46
N HIS A 55 -11.37 6.95 15.51
CA HIS A 55 -10.26 7.86 15.72
C HIS A 55 -10.37 9.07 14.78
N THR A 56 -9.79 10.20 15.16
CA THR A 56 -9.82 11.46 14.38
C THR A 56 -8.52 11.74 13.63
N PHE A 57 -7.56 10.80 13.64
CA PHE A 57 -6.24 10.98 13.01
C PHE A 57 -6.32 11.43 11.53
N ARG A 58 -7.33 10.96 10.78
CA ARG A 58 -7.53 11.32 9.36
C ARG A 58 -7.85 12.80 9.12
N GLU A 59 -8.23 13.54 10.16
CA GLU A 59 -8.52 14.97 10.06
C GLU A 59 -7.30 15.85 10.32
N THR A 60 -6.22 15.25 10.83
CA THR A 60 -4.98 15.95 11.20
C THR A 60 -4.17 16.39 9.98
N GLU A 61 -3.32 17.40 10.17
CA GLU A 61 -2.37 17.83 9.15
C GLU A 61 -1.31 16.75 8.87
N GLU A 62 -0.89 16.00 9.90
CA GLU A 62 0.04 14.88 9.73
C GLU A 62 -0.48 13.86 8.72
N PHE A 63 -1.75 13.46 8.83
CA PHE A 63 -2.36 12.56 7.87
C PHE A 63 -2.31 13.15 6.45
N ARG A 64 -2.65 14.44 6.28
CA ARG A 64 -2.62 15.10 4.97
C ARG A 64 -1.21 15.08 4.36
N GLU A 65 -0.17 15.30 5.15
CA GLU A 65 1.22 15.22 4.69
C GLU A 65 1.61 13.80 4.26
N LEU A 66 1.24 12.79 5.04
CA LEU A 66 1.48 11.38 4.69
C LEU A 66 0.78 11.03 3.37
N VAL A 67 -0.47 11.45 3.20
CA VAL A 67 -1.25 11.23 1.98
C VAL A 67 -0.63 11.88 0.76
N LYS A 68 -0.14 13.12 0.89
CA LYS A 68 0.55 13.83 -0.20
C LYS A 68 1.77 13.06 -0.70
N LYS A 69 2.49 12.37 0.19
CA LYS A 69 3.64 11.51 -0.16
C LYS A 69 3.20 10.18 -0.76
N ILE A 70 2.25 9.50 -0.11
CA ILE A 70 1.81 8.14 -0.48
C ILE A 70 1.16 8.10 -1.86
N LYS A 71 0.24 9.02 -2.16
CA LYS A 71 -0.57 8.99 -3.39
C LYS A 71 0.26 8.87 -4.68
N PRO A 72 1.27 9.73 -4.94
CA PRO A 72 2.07 9.60 -6.16
C PRO A 72 2.87 8.29 -6.21
N MET A 73 3.39 7.80 -5.08
CA MET A 73 4.14 6.54 -5.04
C MET A 73 3.23 5.33 -5.34
N ASP A 74 2.04 5.29 -4.74
CA ASP A 74 1.03 4.25 -5.02
C ASP A 74 0.68 4.21 -6.52
N MET A 75 0.48 5.38 -7.14
CA MET A 75 0.21 5.46 -8.58
C MET A 75 1.38 4.92 -9.43
N GLU A 76 2.63 5.27 -9.08
CA GLU A 76 3.80 4.78 -9.80
C GLU A 76 3.97 3.25 -9.65
N ILE A 77 3.79 2.72 -8.44
CA ILE A 77 3.85 1.29 -8.17
C ILE A 77 2.78 0.55 -8.98
N MET A 78 1.53 1.02 -8.95
CA MET A 78 0.43 0.42 -9.71
C MET A 78 0.72 0.39 -11.21
N TYR A 79 1.23 1.50 -11.76
CA TYR A 79 1.57 1.59 -13.18
C TYR A 79 2.67 0.59 -13.57
N LYS A 80 3.76 0.54 -12.79
CA LYS A 80 4.87 -0.38 -13.03
C LYS A 80 4.43 -1.84 -12.88
N ALA A 81 3.59 -2.14 -11.88
CA ALA A 81 3.13 -3.50 -11.61
C ALA A 81 2.24 -4.02 -12.75
N ARG A 82 1.36 -3.16 -13.29
CA ARG A 82 0.56 -3.49 -14.48
C ARG A 82 1.44 -3.70 -15.71
N THR A 83 2.44 -2.85 -15.92
CA THR A 83 3.38 -2.99 -17.03
C THR A 83 4.15 -4.31 -16.94
N TRP A 84 4.62 -4.67 -15.75
CA TRP A 84 5.29 -5.93 -15.48
C TRP A 84 4.36 -7.13 -15.73
N LEU A 85 3.13 -7.11 -15.19
CA LEU A 85 2.16 -8.20 -15.37
C LEU A 85 1.86 -8.45 -16.86
N ASN A 86 1.73 -7.37 -17.64
CA ASN A 86 1.51 -7.46 -19.08
C ASN A 86 2.71 -8.09 -19.81
N LYS A 87 3.94 -7.70 -19.46
CA LYS A 87 5.17 -8.29 -20.03
C LYS A 87 5.31 -9.77 -19.64
N SER A 88 5.03 -10.11 -18.38
CA SER A 88 5.12 -11.47 -17.86
C SER A 88 4.12 -12.41 -18.57
N ARG A 89 2.86 -11.98 -18.77
CA ARG A 89 1.84 -12.74 -19.50
C ARG A 89 2.21 -13.00 -20.96
N GLN A 90 2.92 -12.07 -21.60
CA GLN A 90 3.41 -12.26 -22.97
C GLN A 90 4.58 -13.25 -23.05
N GLN A 91 5.31 -13.46 -21.95
CA GLN A 91 6.53 -14.26 -21.91
C GLN A 91 6.38 -15.64 -21.25
N SER A 92 5.34 -15.88 -20.43
CA SER A 92 5.20 -17.16 -19.70
C SER A 92 3.74 -17.57 -19.48
N SER A 93 3.42 -18.79 -19.91
CA SER A 93 2.12 -19.46 -19.73
C SER A 93 1.86 -19.96 -18.30
N ALA A 94 2.83 -19.84 -17.39
CA ALA A 94 2.87 -20.57 -16.12
C ALA A 94 2.91 -19.71 -14.85
N VAL A 95 2.75 -18.39 -14.96
CA VAL A 95 2.86 -17.51 -13.78
C VAL A 95 1.53 -17.50 -13.05
N LYS A 96 1.53 -18.01 -11.80
CA LYS A 96 0.45 -17.81 -10.81
C LYS A 96 -0.01 -16.37 -10.92
N ALA A 97 -1.23 -16.16 -11.43
CA ALA A 97 -1.77 -14.83 -11.64
C ALA A 97 -1.85 -14.12 -10.29
N TYR A 98 -0.84 -13.32 -9.97
CA TYR A 98 -0.84 -12.58 -8.73
C TYR A 98 -1.95 -11.53 -8.85
N ASP A 99 -2.95 -11.64 -7.99
CA ASP A 99 -4.08 -10.72 -7.99
C ASP A 99 -3.68 -9.42 -7.28
N LEU A 100 -2.95 -8.57 -8.01
CA LEU A 100 -2.59 -7.22 -7.57
C LEU A 100 -3.84 -6.35 -7.31
N THR A 101 -5.04 -6.82 -7.67
CA THR A 101 -6.29 -6.14 -7.37
C THR A 101 -6.62 -6.18 -5.88
N SER A 102 -6.14 -7.12 -5.07
CA SER A 102 -6.37 -7.07 -3.62
C SER A 102 -5.44 -6.04 -2.95
N ALA A 103 -4.19 -6.01 -3.40
CA ALA A 103 -3.12 -5.11 -2.92
C ALA A 103 -3.36 -3.64 -3.26
N PHE A 104 -3.93 -3.38 -4.43
CA PHE A 104 -4.16 -2.04 -4.98
C PHE A 104 -5.66 -1.76 -5.24
N GLY A 105 -6.54 -2.61 -4.72
CA GLY A 105 -7.96 -2.68 -5.07
C GLY A 105 -8.79 -1.47 -4.73
N GLN A 106 -9.33 -0.87 -5.79
CA GLN A 106 -10.46 0.06 -5.86
C GLN A 106 -10.43 1.20 -4.84
N GLY A 107 -9.63 2.20 -5.18
CA GLY A 107 -9.43 3.41 -4.40
C GLY A 107 -8.25 3.23 -3.46
N SER A 108 -7.24 4.08 -3.62
CA SER A 108 -6.20 4.31 -2.61
C SER A 108 -6.86 4.24 -1.25
N ILE A 109 -6.40 3.40 -0.31
CA ILE A 109 -6.97 3.28 1.06
C ILE A 109 -7.22 4.65 1.70
N VAL A 110 -6.43 5.61 1.27
CA VAL A 110 -6.47 7.04 1.51
C VAL A 110 -7.81 7.71 1.19
N ASN A 111 -8.57 7.18 0.24
CA ASN A 111 -9.88 7.65 -0.19
C ASN A 111 -11.04 6.87 0.45
N ARG A 112 -10.78 5.76 1.15
CA ARG A 112 -11.84 4.99 1.83
C ARG A 112 -12.10 5.56 3.22
N LYS A 113 -13.38 5.86 3.50
CA LYS A 113 -13.89 6.16 4.83
C LYS A 113 -14.20 4.82 5.50
N TYR A 114 -13.27 4.34 6.31
CA TYR A 114 -13.54 3.30 7.31
C TYR A 114 -13.61 4.00 8.64
#